data_AF-A0A952UAM4-F1
#
_entry.id   AF-A0A952UAM4-F1
#
_cell.length_a   1.000
_cell.length_b   1.000
_cell.length_c   1.000
_cell.angle_alpha   90.00
_cell.angle_beta   90.00
_cell.angle_gamma   90.00
#
_symmetry.space_group_name_H-M   'P 1'
#
loop_
_entity.id
_entity.type
_entity.pdbx_description
1 polymer ?
#
loop_
_entity_poly.entity_id
_entity_poly.type
_entity_poly.pdbx_seq_one_letter_code
_entity_poly.pdbx_strand_id
1 'polypeptide(L)'
;MNTPLYWTAGLHHDGSALYVSSQQPKLGDRVTIKLRAPASAPIQRVFLRTAPDGENHLEAMHETWRDDHLAWWSVEMPVVMPANPYRFKLLTAEGAYFLNQAGVSRADGPEWNDFKLLADYASPAWAQSAVFYQIFPDRFAAGNPANQVPEGAWEIRGYKTTRRAWGDPVLTWKETGSLDYYGGDLPGIVQKIPYLVELGVNALYLNPIFVSYSNHRYDVSDFYNIDPYVGGNEGLAELRRATDEAGIKIMLDVTLNHLGWRHPWFTDAQNNPESATAEYFTFYERPEKYESWLGVRSLPKFNYRSEKLREQMYKSVDSVLRTWLRPPYRIDGWRLDVANMQARQGAIQLSHKIGRQLRRAVKEEAPNTYLIGEHFYDATTYLQGDELDATMNYSGFAIPLWRWLNGQDLGTDYRPEVADPVLMPAEAVVEQWTRFRAPLPWQVARHQFNLMDSHDTSRILHKLGEDKTLLPLATAILMTYPGTPSVYYGTEVGMTGGPDPDNRRTMPWNEAEWDHDLLAYFKRIIHLRRTAPALIDGGYQHLYAEGGLVVYQRQAPSQRLIVVGYRGPDALTECHVPVWHSGLNDGATLVDLLGGGSYRVENGTLALSNLARGTALILEER
;
A
#
# COMPACT_ATOMS: atom_id res chain seq x y z
N MET A 1 -40.96 -9.25 -3.94
CA MET A 1 -41.15 -8.55 -2.65
C MET A 1 -40.21 -7.36 -2.66
N ASN A 2 -40.74 -6.14 -2.71
CA ASN A 2 -39.94 -4.91 -2.71
C ASN A 2 -39.29 -4.75 -1.33
N THR A 3 -38.03 -5.15 -1.20
CA THR A 3 -37.16 -4.58 -0.16
C THR A 3 -37.21 -3.06 -0.35
N PRO A 4 -37.51 -2.25 0.67
CA PRO A 4 -37.46 -0.81 0.49
C PRO A 4 -36.01 -0.44 0.20
N LEU A 5 -35.72 -0.22 -1.08
CA LEU A 5 -34.45 0.33 -1.54
C LEU A 5 -34.38 1.73 -0.94
N TYR A 6 -33.73 1.84 0.22
CA TYR A 6 -33.53 3.13 0.83
C TYR A 6 -32.68 3.93 -0.14
N TRP A 7 -33.26 4.99 -0.72
CA TRP A 7 -32.65 5.80 -1.78
C TRP A 7 -31.25 6.32 -1.41
N THR A 8 -30.89 6.34 -0.12
CA THR A 8 -29.55 6.67 0.35
C THR A 8 -28.46 5.70 -0.15
N ALA A 9 -28.79 4.45 -0.45
CA ALA A 9 -27.83 3.50 -1.03
C ALA A 9 -27.34 3.95 -2.43
N GLY A 10 -28.14 4.72 -3.15
CA GLY A 10 -27.78 5.30 -4.45
C GLY A 10 -27.10 6.67 -4.37
N LEU A 11 -26.99 7.28 -3.19
CA LEU A 11 -26.17 8.49 -3.02
C LEU A 11 -24.71 8.12 -3.16
N HIS A 12 -24.00 8.75 -4.09
CA HIS A 12 -22.57 8.52 -4.25
C HIS A 12 -21.81 9.78 -4.59
N HIS A 13 -20.69 9.93 -3.89
CA HIS A 13 -19.61 10.84 -4.19
C HIS A 13 -18.31 10.17 -3.72
N ASP A 14 -17.26 10.30 -4.51
CA ASP A 14 -15.89 10.02 -4.09
C ASP A 14 -14.96 11.09 -4.69
N GLY A 15 -13.67 11.03 -4.37
CA GLY A 15 -12.73 12.04 -4.86
C GLY A 15 -12.26 11.83 -6.30
N SER A 16 -12.79 10.86 -7.05
CA SER A 16 -12.31 10.52 -8.40
C SER A 16 -12.68 11.58 -9.45
N ALA A 17 -12.07 11.47 -10.64
CA ALA A 17 -12.27 12.40 -11.74
C ALA A 17 -13.72 12.48 -12.26
N LEU A 18 -14.56 11.49 -11.94
CA LEU A 18 -15.99 11.54 -12.28
C LEU A 18 -16.74 12.57 -11.41
N TYR A 19 -16.27 12.78 -10.18
CA TYR A 19 -16.94 13.56 -9.14
C TYR A 19 -16.24 14.87 -8.79
N VAL A 20 -14.93 14.95 -9.05
CA VAL A 20 -14.08 16.11 -8.78
C VAL A 20 -13.31 16.47 -10.05
N SER A 21 -13.57 17.67 -10.59
CA SER A 21 -13.06 18.09 -11.91
C SER A 21 -11.54 18.21 -12.02
N SER A 22 -10.83 18.37 -10.91
CA SER A 22 -9.36 18.39 -10.87
C SER A 22 -8.83 17.49 -9.75
N GLN A 23 -7.88 16.61 -10.09
CA GLN A 23 -7.21 15.73 -9.13
C GLN A 23 -5.92 16.35 -8.56
N GLN A 24 -5.46 17.45 -9.15
CA GLN A 24 -4.26 18.20 -8.73
C GLN A 24 -4.55 19.71 -8.78
N PRO A 25 -5.52 20.20 -7.99
CA PRO A 25 -5.80 21.63 -7.96
C PRO A 25 -4.67 22.41 -7.30
N LYS A 26 -4.53 23.67 -7.68
CA LYS A 26 -3.64 24.64 -7.07
C LYS A 26 -4.41 25.57 -6.13
N LEU A 27 -3.70 26.19 -5.19
CA LEU A 27 -4.28 27.29 -4.41
C LEU A 27 -4.80 28.39 -5.35
N GLY A 28 -6.06 28.79 -5.14
CA GLY A 28 -6.77 29.78 -5.95
C GLY A 28 -7.62 29.19 -7.08
N ASP A 29 -7.50 27.89 -7.38
CA ASP A 29 -8.35 27.23 -8.37
C ASP A 29 -9.81 27.15 -7.90
N ARG A 30 -10.73 26.96 -8.86
CA ARG A 30 -12.10 26.52 -8.60
C ARG A 30 -12.29 25.12 -9.15
N VAL A 31 -12.90 24.25 -8.35
CA VAL A 31 -13.10 22.85 -8.66
C VAL A 31 -14.58 22.51 -8.58
N THR A 32 -15.14 22.01 -9.67
CA THR A 32 -16.48 21.41 -9.67
C THR A 32 -16.51 20.16 -8.80
N ILE A 33 -17.39 20.16 -7.81
CA ILE A 33 -17.73 19.01 -6.97
C ILE A 33 -19.12 18.53 -7.38
N LYS A 34 -19.27 17.22 -7.63
CA LYS A 34 -20.53 16.61 -8.08
C LYS A 34 -21.07 15.59 -7.10
N LEU A 35 -22.38 15.43 -7.01
CA LEU A 35 -23.04 14.38 -6.23
C LEU A 35 -24.01 13.63 -7.14
N ARG A 36 -23.97 12.29 -7.13
CA ARG A 36 -24.97 11.45 -7.79
C ARG A 36 -26.01 11.00 -6.76
N ALA A 37 -27.28 11.05 -7.14
CA ALA A 37 -28.39 10.53 -6.36
C ALA A 37 -29.39 9.77 -7.25
N PRO A 38 -30.23 8.87 -6.72
CA PRO A 38 -31.37 8.36 -7.46
C PRO A 38 -32.33 9.48 -7.86
N ALA A 39 -32.87 9.44 -9.08
CA ALA A 39 -33.86 10.41 -9.55
C ALA A 39 -35.12 10.45 -8.67
N SER A 40 -35.47 9.30 -8.08
CA SER A 40 -36.60 9.12 -7.16
C SER A 40 -36.32 9.56 -5.72
N ALA A 41 -35.09 9.96 -5.39
CA ALA A 41 -34.75 10.39 -4.04
C ALA A 41 -35.56 11.65 -3.64
N PRO A 42 -36.14 11.72 -2.43
CA PRO A 42 -36.97 12.83 -1.97
C PRO A 42 -36.13 14.07 -1.56
N ILE A 43 -35.09 14.39 -2.34
CA ILE A 43 -34.16 15.49 -2.10
C ILE A 43 -34.79 16.80 -2.57
N GLN A 44 -34.95 17.74 -1.66
CA GLN A 44 -35.46 19.08 -1.95
C GLN A 44 -34.34 20.07 -2.22
N ARG A 45 -33.23 19.97 -1.47
CA ARG A 45 -32.05 20.83 -1.60
C ARG A 45 -30.79 20.07 -1.23
N VAL A 46 -29.69 20.37 -1.91
CA VAL A 46 -28.35 19.86 -1.58
C VAL A 46 -27.43 21.04 -1.30
N PHE A 47 -26.62 20.92 -0.26
CA PHE A 47 -25.56 21.87 0.06
C PHE A 47 -24.22 21.16 0.15
N LEU A 48 -23.18 21.82 -0.34
CA LEU A 48 -21.80 21.50 0.00
C LEU A 48 -21.43 22.29 1.26
N ARG A 49 -21.09 21.57 2.33
CA ARG A 49 -20.54 22.15 3.54
C ARG A 49 -19.02 22.11 3.45
N THR A 50 -18.39 23.27 3.55
CA THR A 50 -16.94 23.47 3.61
C THR A 50 -16.57 24.21 4.89
N ALA A 51 -15.28 24.24 5.23
CA ALA A 51 -14.78 24.99 6.38
C ALA A 51 -13.57 25.91 6.04
N PRO A 52 -13.71 26.88 5.12
CA PRO A 52 -12.61 27.81 4.79
C PRO A 52 -12.16 28.56 6.06
N ASP A 53 -10.86 28.56 6.31
CA ASP A 53 -10.23 29.16 7.49
C ASP A 53 -10.85 28.72 8.84
N GLY A 54 -11.43 27.51 8.87
CA GLY A 54 -12.02 26.92 10.07
C GLY A 54 -13.45 27.34 10.39
N GLU A 55 -14.13 28.12 9.53
CA GLU A 55 -15.53 28.52 9.72
C GLU A 55 -16.48 27.80 8.77
N ASN A 56 -17.64 27.37 9.26
CA ASN A 56 -18.61 26.63 8.48
C ASN A 56 -19.24 27.49 7.38
N HIS A 57 -19.19 26.98 6.15
CA HIS A 57 -19.83 27.59 5.00
C HIS A 57 -20.72 26.56 4.28
N LEU A 58 -21.92 26.97 3.88
CA LEU A 58 -22.88 26.15 3.14
C LEU A 58 -23.16 26.77 1.78
N GLU A 59 -22.65 26.14 0.73
CA GLU A 59 -22.95 26.54 -0.64
C GLU A 59 -24.06 25.66 -1.22
N ALA A 60 -25.08 26.26 -1.82
CA ALA A 60 -26.15 25.49 -2.47
C ALA A 60 -25.62 24.81 -3.74
N MET A 61 -25.95 23.54 -3.93
CA MET A 61 -25.66 22.83 -5.18
C MET A 61 -26.85 22.92 -6.13
N HIS A 62 -26.57 22.84 -7.43
CA HIS A 62 -27.58 22.86 -8.49
C HIS A 62 -27.67 21.51 -9.17
N GLU A 63 -28.89 21.05 -9.46
CA GLU A 63 -29.10 19.92 -10.35
C GLU A 63 -28.65 20.29 -11.76
N THR A 64 -27.74 19.51 -12.32
CA THR A 64 -27.14 19.76 -13.65
C THR A 64 -27.59 18.77 -14.70
N TRP A 65 -28.06 17.59 -14.28
CA TRP A 65 -28.55 16.56 -15.17
C TRP A 65 -29.47 15.59 -14.42
N ARG A 66 -30.44 15.03 -15.15
CA ARG A 66 -31.40 14.04 -14.64
C ARG A 66 -31.88 13.14 -15.78
N ASP A 67 -32.06 11.86 -15.48
CA ASP A 67 -32.85 10.93 -16.28
C ASP A 67 -33.89 10.21 -15.39
N ASP A 68 -34.47 9.11 -15.88
CA ASP A 68 -35.49 8.32 -15.16
C ASP A 68 -34.94 7.63 -13.89
N HIS A 69 -33.61 7.50 -13.76
CA HIS A 69 -32.96 6.69 -12.73
C HIS A 69 -32.05 7.51 -11.80
N LEU A 70 -31.38 8.53 -12.31
CA LEU A 70 -30.32 9.28 -11.63
C LEU A 70 -30.51 10.80 -11.78
N ALA A 71 -30.07 11.53 -10.76
CA ALA A 71 -29.91 12.97 -10.77
C ALA A 71 -28.48 13.34 -10.33
N TRP A 72 -27.89 14.32 -11.01
CA TRP A 72 -26.55 14.84 -10.71
C TRP A 72 -26.63 16.28 -10.25
N TRP A 73 -26.00 16.55 -9.12
CA TRP A 73 -25.89 17.88 -8.52
C TRP A 73 -24.45 18.34 -8.61
N SER A 74 -24.20 19.64 -8.80
CA SER A 74 -22.84 20.19 -8.77
C SER A 74 -22.74 21.58 -8.15
N VAL A 75 -21.52 21.95 -7.75
CA VAL A 75 -21.16 23.27 -7.26
C VAL A 75 -19.68 23.55 -7.53
N GLU A 76 -19.31 24.82 -7.69
CA GLU A 76 -17.92 25.27 -7.83
C GLU A 76 -17.32 25.62 -6.47
N MET A 77 -16.45 24.74 -5.97
CA MET A 77 -15.72 24.95 -4.70
C MET A 77 -14.41 25.69 -4.93
N PRO A 78 -14.15 26.83 -4.26
CA PRO A 78 -12.85 27.48 -4.30
C PRO A 78 -11.82 26.70 -3.46
N VAL A 79 -10.61 26.57 -3.98
CA VAL A 79 -9.47 25.92 -3.30
C VAL A 79 -8.64 27.00 -2.62
N VAL A 80 -8.85 27.20 -1.32
CA VAL A 80 -8.29 28.35 -0.57
C VAL A 80 -7.30 27.94 0.52
N MET A 81 -7.25 26.65 0.86
CA MET A 81 -6.34 26.10 1.86
C MET A 81 -5.50 24.96 1.27
N PRO A 82 -4.36 24.60 1.89
CA PRO A 82 -3.59 23.41 1.49
C PRO A 82 -4.43 22.11 1.52
N ALA A 83 -5.37 22.02 2.46
CA ALA A 83 -6.36 20.94 2.53
C ALA A 83 -7.75 21.54 2.68
N ASN A 84 -8.69 21.14 1.83
CA ASN A 84 -10.04 21.70 1.76
C ASN A 84 -11.04 20.57 2.10
N PRO A 85 -11.46 20.46 3.38
CA PRO A 85 -12.45 19.47 3.80
C PRO A 85 -13.86 19.88 3.37
N TYR A 86 -14.67 18.89 2.98
CA TYR A 86 -16.06 19.11 2.63
C TYR A 86 -16.94 17.88 2.86
N ARG A 87 -18.25 18.12 3.01
CA ARG A 87 -19.30 17.09 3.06
C ARG A 87 -20.60 17.61 2.43
N PHE A 88 -21.54 16.71 2.17
CA PHE A 88 -22.85 17.11 1.66
C PHE A 88 -23.88 17.16 2.79
N LYS A 89 -24.78 18.14 2.74
CA LYS A 89 -26.00 18.20 3.54
C LYS A 89 -27.19 18.18 2.59
N LEU A 90 -28.05 17.17 2.72
CA LEU A 90 -29.25 16.99 1.92
C LEU A 90 -30.47 17.28 2.77
N LEU A 91 -31.36 18.14 2.30
CA LEU A 91 -32.67 18.37 2.92
C LEU A 91 -33.73 17.57 2.18
N THR A 92 -34.47 16.75 2.91
CA THR A 92 -35.55 15.92 2.38
C THR A 92 -36.84 16.15 3.17
N ALA A 93 -37.95 15.58 2.72
CA ALA A 93 -39.22 15.58 3.46
C ALA A 93 -39.12 14.88 4.83
N GLU A 94 -38.13 14.02 5.03
CA GLU A 94 -37.92 13.28 6.28
C GLU A 94 -36.96 13.99 7.24
N GLY A 95 -36.31 15.08 6.81
CA GLY A 95 -35.28 15.80 7.56
C GLY A 95 -33.93 15.85 6.84
N ALA A 96 -32.87 16.19 7.58
CA ALA A 96 -31.54 16.31 7.01
C ALA A 96 -30.79 14.96 6.97
N TYR A 97 -30.04 14.76 5.89
CA TYR A 97 -29.02 13.72 5.74
C TYR A 97 -27.67 14.37 5.48
N PHE A 98 -26.61 13.70 5.88
CA PHE A 98 -25.23 14.07 5.62
C PHE A 98 -24.54 12.95 4.86
N LEU A 99 -23.66 13.31 3.93
CA LEU A 99 -22.78 12.36 3.23
C LEU A 99 -21.34 12.85 3.34
N ASN A 100 -20.47 12.01 3.89
CA ASN A 100 -19.02 12.17 3.89
C ASN A 100 -18.36 10.84 3.43
N GLN A 101 -17.04 10.69 3.57
CA GLN A 101 -16.34 9.48 3.09
C GLN A 101 -16.70 8.21 3.87
N ALA A 102 -17.24 8.34 5.09
CA ALA A 102 -17.71 7.21 5.88
C ALA A 102 -19.12 6.75 5.47
N GLY A 103 -19.83 7.52 4.66
CA GLY A 103 -21.15 7.18 4.12
C GLY A 103 -22.24 8.17 4.51
N VAL A 104 -23.49 7.73 4.32
CA VAL A 104 -24.69 8.53 4.59
C VAL A 104 -25.13 8.36 6.04
N SER A 105 -25.47 9.46 6.70
CA SER A 105 -25.98 9.48 8.08
C SER A 105 -27.07 10.53 8.27
N ARG A 106 -27.98 10.30 9.22
CA ARG A 106 -28.92 11.33 9.70
C ARG A 106 -28.29 12.25 10.75
N ALA A 107 -27.31 11.74 11.49
CA ALA A 107 -26.54 12.49 12.47
C ALA A 107 -25.34 13.15 11.81
N ASP A 108 -25.06 14.39 12.20
CA ASP A 108 -23.81 15.06 11.82
C ASP A 108 -22.61 14.35 12.47
N GLY A 109 -21.51 14.24 11.74
CA GLY A 109 -20.34 13.47 12.14
C GLY A 109 -19.10 14.32 12.41
N PRO A 110 -18.03 13.75 12.98
CA PRO A 110 -16.74 14.42 13.06
C PRO A 110 -16.14 14.75 11.68
N GLU A 111 -15.30 15.78 11.63
CA GLU A 111 -14.64 16.28 10.39
C GLU A 111 -13.53 15.37 9.85
N TRP A 112 -13.02 14.43 10.64
CA TRP A 112 -11.93 13.57 10.18
C TRP A 112 -12.31 12.69 8.98
N ASN A 113 -13.61 12.39 8.80
CA ASN A 113 -14.18 11.64 7.67
C ASN A 113 -14.70 12.49 6.52
N ASP A 114 -14.51 13.81 6.58
CA ASP A 114 -14.87 14.66 5.44
C ASP A 114 -14.04 14.30 4.21
N PHE A 115 -14.64 14.48 3.04
CA PHE A 115 -13.87 14.45 1.82
C PHE A 115 -12.83 15.57 1.90
N LYS A 116 -11.61 15.31 1.43
CA LYS A 116 -10.51 16.28 1.49
C LYS A 116 -9.90 16.43 0.12
N LEU A 117 -9.83 17.66 -0.35
CA LEU A 117 -9.15 18.03 -1.57
C LEU A 117 -7.85 18.78 -1.23
N LEU A 118 -6.72 18.18 -1.60
CA LEU A 118 -5.40 18.76 -1.37
C LEU A 118 -5.00 19.71 -2.51
N ALA A 119 -4.53 20.90 -2.16
CA ALA A 119 -3.95 21.86 -3.09
C ALA A 119 -2.43 21.65 -3.21
N ASP A 120 -1.90 21.82 -4.41
CA ASP A 120 -0.44 21.76 -4.69
C ASP A 120 0.24 20.48 -4.18
N TYR A 121 -0.52 19.39 -4.06
CA TYR A 121 -0.02 18.11 -3.60
C TYR A 121 0.97 17.53 -4.62
N ALA A 122 2.24 17.40 -4.22
CA ALA A 122 3.31 16.77 -4.99
C ALA A 122 3.08 15.25 -5.11
N SER A 123 2.11 14.89 -5.96
CA SER A 123 1.61 13.53 -6.17
C SER A 123 2.62 12.70 -6.96
N PRO A 124 2.99 11.49 -6.49
CA PRO A 124 3.75 10.52 -7.28
C PRO A 124 2.84 9.88 -8.34
N ALA A 125 2.47 10.63 -9.39
CA ALA A 125 1.46 10.21 -10.37
C ALA A 125 1.75 8.83 -11.00
N TRP A 126 3.02 8.49 -11.20
CA TRP A 126 3.42 7.20 -11.75
C TRP A 126 2.97 6.01 -10.90
N ALA A 127 2.84 6.18 -9.56
CA ALA A 127 2.47 5.12 -8.63
C ALA A 127 1.04 4.59 -8.86
N GLN A 128 0.14 5.39 -9.43
CA GLN A 128 -1.27 5.02 -9.67
C GLN A 128 -1.42 3.86 -10.66
N SER A 129 -0.49 3.79 -11.61
CA SER A 129 -0.38 2.74 -12.62
C SER A 129 0.71 1.71 -12.28
N ALA A 130 1.35 1.86 -11.12
CA ALA A 130 2.43 0.97 -10.71
C ALA A 130 1.87 -0.34 -10.14
N VAL A 131 2.54 -1.43 -10.50
CA VAL A 131 2.45 -2.72 -9.82
C VAL A 131 3.86 -3.03 -9.34
N PHE A 132 4.02 -3.01 -8.02
CA PHE A 132 5.30 -3.26 -7.37
C PHE A 132 5.60 -4.75 -7.30
N TYR A 133 6.90 -5.05 -7.38
CA TYR A 133 7.46 -6.36 -7.09
C TYR A 133 8.52 -6.20 -5.99
N GLN A 134 8.22 -6.73 -4.80
CA GLN A 134 9.11 -6.69 -3.65
C GLN A 134 10.15 -7.81 -3.75
N ILE A 135 11.43 -7.43 -3.68
CA ILE A 135 12.58 -8.32 -3.78
C ILE A 135 13.37 -8.28 -2.47
N PHE A 136 13.65 -9.46 -1.93
CA PHE A 136 14.68 -9.66 -0.92
C PHE A 136 15.99 -10.06 -1.63
N PRO A 137 17.00 -9.15 -1.74
CA PRO A 137 18.11 -9.30 -2.69
C PRO A 137 18.88 -10.62 -2.59
N ASP A 138 19.29 -11.02 -1.38
CA ASP A 138 20.09 -12.25 -1.14
C ASP A 138 19.36 -13.53 -1.59
N ARG A 139 18.03 -13.48 -1.75
CA ARG A 139 17.16 -14.63 -1.99
C ARG A 139 16.48 -14.60 -3.34
N PHE A 140 16.66 -13.55 -4.14
CA PHE A 140 15.96 -13.44 -5.42
C PHE A 140 16.72 -14.03 -6.58
N ALA A 141 17.95 -13.62 -6.89
CA ALA A 141 18.76 -14.23 -7.95
C ALA A 141 20.25 -13.99 -7.71
N ALA A 142 21.07 -15.04 -7.84
CA ALA A 142 22.53 -14.94 -7.77
C ALA A 142 23.11 -14.70 -9.18
N GLY A 143 23.55 -13.48 -9.47
CA GLY A 143 24.03 -13.08 -10.80
C GLY A 143 25.54 -12.95 -10.93
N ASN A 144 26.27 -12.63 -9.86
CA ASN A 144 27.73 -12.54 -9.88
C ASN A 144 28.38 -13.33 -8.73
N PRO A 145 29.06 -14.46 -9.02
CA PRO A 145 29.75 -15.26 -8.01
C PRO A 145 30.81 -14.50 -7.19
N ALA A 146 31.37 -13.42 -7.73
CA ALA A 146 32.36 -12.59 -7.02
C ALA A 146 31.76 -11.79 -5.86
N ASN A 147 30.44 -11.59 -5.85
CA ASN A 147 29.74 -10.85 -4.80
C ASN A 147 29.38 -11.74 -3.60
N GLN A 148 29.72 -13.03 -3.60
CA GLN A 148 29.33 -13.91 -2.52
C GLN A 148 30.06 -13.58 -1.22
N VAL A 149 29.30 -13.56 -0.12
CA VAL A 149 29.87 -13.45 1.23
C VAL A 149 30.75 -14.67 1.51
N PRO A 150 32.04 -14.48 1.87
CA PRO A 150 32.91 -15.60 2.21
C PRO A 150 32.45 -16.32 3.49
N GLU A 151 32.65 -17.64 3.53
CA GLU A 151 32.45 -18.45 4.74
C GLU A 151 33.34 -17.91 5.87
N GLY A 152 32.76 -17.63 7.04
CA GLY A 152 33.49 -17.10 8.18
C GLY A 152 34.09 -15.70 8.02
N ALA A 153 33.67 -14.92 7.01
CA ALA A 153 34.06 -13.53 6.79
C ALA A 153 33.94 -12.63 8.04
N TRP A 154 32.91 -12.84 8.86
CA TRP A 154 32.81 -12.20 10.17
C TRP A 154 32.07 -13.04 11.21
N GLU A 155 32.24 -12.65 12.46
CA GLU A 155 31.55 -13.22 13.61
C GLU A 155 30.80 -12.14 14.41
N ILE A 156 29.54 -12.40 14.73
CA ILE A 156 28.67 -11.54 15.55
C ILE A 156 27.97 -12.40 16.58
N ARG A 157 28.14 -12.08 17.86
CA ARG A 157 27.48 -12.77 18.99
C ARG A 157 27.71 -14.29 19.00
N GLY A 158 28.90 -14.73 18.57
CA GLY A 158 29.26 -16.15 18.49
C GLY A 158 28.77 -16.88 17.24
N TYR A 159 28.01 -16.20 16.37
CA TYR A 159 27.60 -16.73 15.06
C TYR A 159 28.57 -16.27 13.98
N LYS A 160 28.97 -17.17 13.09
CA LYS A 160 29.83 -16.89 11.95
C LYS A 160 29.00 -16.79 10.68
N THR A 161 29.47 -16.03 9.70
CA THR A 161 28.85 -16.05 8.37
C THR A 161 28.91 -17.43 7.75
N THR A 162 27.77 -17.89 7.25
CA THR A 162 27.60 -19.21 6.64
C THR A 162 27.02 -19.05 5.25
N ARG A 163 27.72 -19.60 4.27
CA ARG A 163 27.25 -19.66 2.90
C ARG A 163 26.31 -20.86 2.73
N ARG A 164 25.22 -20.64 2.00
CA ARG A 164 24.20 -21.63 1.68
C ARG A 164 24.15 -21.87 0.18
N ALA A 165 23.79 -23.08 -0.23
CA ALA A 165 23.49 -23.33 -1.63
C ALA A 165 22.10 -22.78 -1.97
N TRP A 166 21.90 -22.39 -3.23
CA TRP A 166 20.58 -21.96 -3.69
C TRP A 166 19.58 -23.11 -3.56
N GLY A 167 18.43 -22.87 -2.92
CA GLY A 167 17.44 -23.91 -2.61
C GLY A 167 17.63 -24.60 -1.24
N ASP A 168 18.75 -24.38 -0.54
CA ASP A 168 18.90 -24.91 0.83
C ASP A 168 17.84 -24.31 1.77
N PRO A 169 17.33 -25.08 2.75
CA PRO A 169 16.45 -24.55 3.79
C PRO A 169 17.08 -23.36 4.51
N VAL A 170 16.29 -22.31 4.70
CA VAL A 170 16.65 -21.11 5.45
C VAL A 170 16.77 -21.45 6.94
N LEU A 171 17.73 -20.81 7.61
CA LEU A 171 18.05 -21.10 9.00
C LEU A 171 17.48 -20.02 9.91
N THR A 172 17.02 -20.43 11.09
CA THR A 172 16.43 -19.51 12.07
C THR A 172 17.49 -18.59 12.68
N TRP A 173 17.05 -17.46 13.25
CA TRP A 173 17.95 -16.57 14.00
C TRP A 173 18.70 -17.28 15.13
N LYS A 174 18.12 -18.34 15.72
CA LYS A 174 18.78 -19.13 16.78
C LYS A 174 19.97 -19.93 16.27
N GLU A 175 19.92 -20.33 15.01
CA GLU A 175 20.92 -21.16 14.35
C GLU A 175 22.07 -20.32 13.79
N THR A 176 21.78 -19.16 13.18
CA THR A 176 22.79 -18.37 12.45
C THR A 176 22.93 -16.93 12.89
N GLY A 177 22.05 -16.42 13.75
CA GLY A 177 22.02 -14.99 14.07
C GLY A 177 21.78 -14.09 12.85
N SER A 178 21.08 -14.60 11.82
CA SER A 178 20.84 -13.93 10.54
C SER A 178 22.11 -13.73 9.69
N LEU A 179 23.08 -14.63 9.80
CA LEU A 179 24.33 -14.62 9.06
C LEU A 179 24.43 -15.72 7.98
N ASP A 180 23.31 -16.27 7.54
CA ASP A 180 23.21 -17.18 6.39
C ASP A 180 22.96 -16.44 5.08
N TYR A 181 23.81 -16.70 4.08
CA TYR A 181 23.83 -16.00 2.79
C TYR A 181 23.72 -16.97 1.61
N TYR A 182 22.88 -16.61 0.65
CA TYR A 182 22.60 -17.41 -0.56
C TYR A 182 23.21 -16.80 -1.82
N GLY A 183 23.68 -15.55 -1.74
CA GLY A 183 24.47 -14.90 -2.79
C GLY A 183 23.63 -14.22 -3.86
N GLY A 184 22.37 -13.91 -3.57
CA GLY A 184 21.56 -13.06 -4.44
C GLY A 184 22.02 -11.60 -4.44
N ASP A 185 22.01 -10.96 -5.59
CA ASP A 185 22.65 -9.66 -5.81
C ASP A 185 21.97 -8.80 -6.90
N LEU A 186 22.39 -7.53 -7.01
CA LEU A 186 21.84 -6.59 -7.99
C LEU A 186 22.08 -7.04 -9.45
N PRO A 187 23.25 -7.59 -9.84
CA PRO A 187 23.42 -8.22 -11.15
C PRO A 187 22.41 -9.34 -11.44
N GLY A 188 22.07 -10.16 -10.44
CA GLY A 188 21.03 -11.18 -10.56
C GLY A 188 19.66 -10.57 -10.83
N ILE A 189 19.31 -9.47 -10.17
CA ILE A 189 18.07 -8.72 -10.47
C ILE A 189 18.08 -8.20 -11.91
N VAL A 190 19.21 -7.62 -12.38
CA VAL A 190 19.35 -7.14 -13.76
C VAL A 190 19.09 -8.27 -14.78
N GLN A 191 19.67 -9.44 -14.56
CA GLN A 191 19.47 -10.62 -15.42
C GLN A 191 18.01 -11.10 -15.45
N LYS A 192 17.19 -10.75 -14.45
CA LYS A 192 15.79 -11.13 -14.33
C LYS A 192 14.80 -10.02 -14.69
N ILE A 193 15.27 -8.87 -15.17
CA ILE A 193 14.41 -7.83 -15.74
C ILE A 193 13.48 -8.37 -16.85
N PRO A 194 13.94 -9.22 -17.80
CA PRO A 194 13.05 -9.80 -18.80
C PRO A 194 11.85 -10.56 -18.20
N TYR A 195 12.07 -11.34 -17.13
CA TYR A 195 11.01 -12.03 -16.40
C TYR A 195 10.02 -11.05 -15.77
N LEU A 196 10.51 -9.98 -15.15
CA LEU A 196 9.69 -8.95 -14.51
C LEU A 196 8.84 -8.18 -15.54
N VAL A 197 9.41 -7.88 -16.70
CA VAL A 197 8.69 -7.28 -17.84
C VAL A 197 7.59 -8.22 -18.34
N GLU A 198 7.89 -9.51 -18.49
CA GLU A 198 6.91 -10.52 -18.93
C GLU A 198 5.79 -10.73 -17.91
N LEU A 199 6.10 -10.70 -16.61
CA LEU A 199 5.11 -10.70 -15.53
C LEU A 199 4.20 -9.46 -15.60
N GLY A 200 4.72 -8.36 -16.14
CA GLY A 200 4.01 -7.11 -16.33
C GLY A 200 4.18 -6.11 -15.19
N VAL A 201 5.07 -6.34 -14.24
CA VAL A 201 5.38 -5.36 -13.18
C VAL A 201 6.19 -4.19 -13.73
N ASN A 202 6.06 -3.01 -13.13
CA ASN A 202 6.74 -1.79 -13.57
C ASN A 202 7.33 -0.96 -12.42
N ALA A 203 7.43 -1.55 -11.23
CA ALA A 203 8.12 -0.96 -10.10
C ALA A 203 8.76 -2.04 -9.23
N LEU A 204 9.96 -1.80 -8.71
CA LEU A 204 10.66 -2.66 -7.78
C LEU A 204 10.72 -2.00 -6.41
N TYR A 205 10.48 -2.80 -5.39
CA TYR A 205 10.80 -2.47 -4.00
C TYR A 205 11.91 -3.40 -3.55
N LEU A 206 13.09 -2.85 -3.28
CA LEU A 206 14.20 -3.61 -2.75
C LEU A 206 14.24 -3.46 -1.23
N ASN A 207 14.21 -4.58 -0.51
CA ASN A 207 14.64 -4.62 0.89
C ASN A 207 16.08 -4.07 1.04
N PRO A 208 16.56 -3.75 2.26
CA PRO A 208 17.78 -2.97 2.43
C PRO A 208 19.00 -3.54 1.70
N ILE A 209 19.72 -2.66 1.00
CA ILE A 209 20.91 -2.98 0.21
C ILE A 209 22.16 -2.21 0.66
N PHE A 210 22.04 -1.36 1.69
CA PHE A 210 23.18 -0.64 2.26
C PHE A 210 24.12 -1.60 2.99
N VAL A 211 25.39 -1.20 3.13
CA VAL A 211 26.41 -2.01 3.81
C VAL A 211 25.90 -2.41 5.19
N SER A 212 25.86 -3.71 5.45
CA SER A 212 25.51 -4.29 6.75
C SER A 212 26.14 -5.68 6.91
N TYR A 213 26.03 -6.24 8.11
CA TYR A 213 26.57 -7.56 8.46
C TYR A 213 25.55 -8.68 8.51
N SER A 214 24.25 -8.38 8.52
CA SER A 214 23.18 -9.38 8.48
C SER A 214 22.67 -9.62 7.07
N ASN A 215 22.01 -10.76 6.85
CA ASN A 215 21.40 -11.07 5.55
C ASN A 215 20.26 -10.11 5.18
N HIS A 216 19.57 -9.52 6.16
CA HIS A 216 18.45 -8.60 5.98
C HIS A 216 18.87 -7.12 5.90
N ARG A 217 20.06 -6.78 6.39
CA ARG A 217 20.72 -5.47 6.24
C ARG A 217 20.03 -4.26 6.90
N TYR A 218 19.10 -4.48 7.82
CA TYR A 218 18.46 -3.41 8.61
C TYR A 218 19.39 -2.76 9.65
N ASP A 219 20.45 -3.47 10.05
CA ASP A 219 21.54 -3.01 10.91
C ASP A 219 22.62 -2.24 10.12
N VAL A 220 22.19 -1.25 9.34
CA VAL A 220 23.04 -0.47 8.42
C VAL A 220 24.30 0.02 9.11
N SER A 221 25.45 -0.21 8.47
CA SER A 221 26.78 0.19 8.92
C SER A 221 27.39 1.32 8.06
N ASP A 222 26.85 1.56 6.86
CA ASP A 222 27.15 2.72 6.02
C ASP A 222 25.96 3.05 5.09
N PHE A 223 25.42 4.26 5.19
CA PHE A 223 24.29 4.73 4.38
C PHE A 223 24.67 5.27 3.00
N TYR A 224 25.95 5.52 2.75
CA TYR A 224 26.45 6.14 1.50
C TYR A 224 27.04 5.12 0.53
N ASN A 225 27.07 3.84 0.93
CA ASN A 225 27.54 2.74 0.10
C ASN A 225 26.52 1.60 0.12
N ILE A 226 26.24 1.09 -1.07
CA ILE A 226 25.58 -0.20 -1.26
C ILE A 226 26.56 -1.31 -0.87
N ASP A 227 26.05 -2.35 -0.23
CA ASP A 227 26.84 -3.49 0.22
C ASP A 227 27.63 -4.09 -0.97
N PRO A 228 28.96 -4.22 -0.87
CA PRO A 228 29.75 -4.82 -1.94
C PRO A 228 29.28 -6.23 -2.29
N TYR A 229 28.74 -6.99 -1.33
CA TYR A 229 28.23 -8.35 -1.55
C TYR A 229 26.87 -8.40 -2.24
N VAL A 230 26.22 -7.26 -2.47
CA VAL A 230 25.06 -7.17 -3.38
C VAL A 230 25.42 -6.49 -4.71
N GLY A 231 26.67 -6.05 -4.89
CA GLY A 231 27.17 -5.44 -6.13
C GLY A 231 27.58 -3.98 -6.03
N GLY A 232 27.51 -3.36 -4.84
CA GLY A 232 28.00 -2.00 -4.61
C GLY A 232 27.28 -0.91 -5.40
N ASN A 233 27.82 0.31 -5.32
CA ASN A 233 27.21 1.50 -5.93
C ASN A 233 27.11 1.37 -7.47
N GLU A 234 28.12 0.77 -8.10
CA GLU A 234 28.12 0.51 -9.54
C GLU A 234 27.00 -0.47 -9.93
N GLY A 235 26.76 -1.52 -9.13
CA GLY A 235 25.65 -2.44 -9.33
C GLY A 235 24.28 -1.76 -9.29
N LEU A 236 24.08 -0.79 -8.39
CA LEU A 236 22.84 -0.01 -8.35
C LEU A 236 22.69 0.93 -9.55
N ALA A 237 23.78 1.58 -9.98
CA ALA A 237 23.76 2.43 -11.17
C ALA A 237 23.43 1.61 -12.45
N GLU A 238 23.98 0.41 -12.56
CA GLU A 238 23.67 -0.52 -13.66
C GLU A 238 22.22 -1.02 -13.60
N LEU A 239 21.74 -1.37 -12.40
CA LEU A 239 20.32 -1.72 -12.22
C LEU A 239 19.41 -0.57 -12.63
N ARG A 240 19.72 0.67 -12.23
CA ARG A 240 18.96 1.86 -12.65
C ARG A 240 18.93 2.00 -14.17
N ARG A 241 20.05 1.79 -14.86
CA ARG A 241 20.12 1.88 -16.32
C ARG A 241 19.21 0.83 -16.97
N ALA A 242 19.31 -0.41 -16.53
CA ALA A 242 18.50 -1.51 -17.06
C ALA A 242 17.00 -1.32 -16.75
N THR A 243 16.64 -0.79 -15.59
CA THR A 243 15.23 -0.48 -15.27
C THR A 243 14.71 0.74 -16.03
N ASP A 244 15.53 1.77 -16.28
CA ASP A 244 15.16 2.88 -17.17
C ASP A 244 14.82 2.37 -18.58
N GLU A 245 15.65 1.49 -19.15
CA GLU A 245 15.42 0.87 -20.46
C GLU A 245 14.13 0.01 -20.48
N ALA A 246 13.79 -0.63 -19.36
CA ALA A 246 12.58 -1.46 -19.21
C ALA A 246 11.32 -0.67 -18.77
N GLY A 247 11.43 0.62 -18.46
CA GLY A 247 10.33 1.41 -17.91
C GLY A 247 9.89 0.99 -16.50
N ILE A 248 10.84 0.45 -15.71
CA ILE A 248 10.62 -0.03 -14.34
C ILE A 248 11.15 1.01 -13.33
N LYS A 249 10.33 1.32 -12.32
CA LYS A 249 10.67 2.25 -11.23
C LYS A 249 11.41 1.55 -10.10
N ILE A 250 12.26 2.26 -9.34
CA ILE A 250 13.00 1.68 -8.21
C ILE A 250 12.67 2.42 -6.91
N MET A 251 12.24 1.68 -5.90
CA MET A 251 12.13 2.15 -4.51
C MET A 251 13.11 1.37 -3.63
N LEU A 252 13.87 2.10 -2.82
CA LEU A 252 14.77 1.51 -1.84
C LEU A 252 14.19 1.58 -0.43
N ASP A 253 14.64 0.64 0.40
CA ASP A 253 14.40 0.62 1.84
C ASP A 253 15.46 1.42 2.61
N VAL A 254 15.05 2.18 3.63
CA VAL A 254 15.97 2.88 4.52
C VAL A 254 15.47 2.90 5.96
N THR A 255 16.39 2.55 6.86
CA THR A 255 16.18 2.66 8.29
C THR A 255 16.42 4.07 8.80
N LEU A 256 15.33 4.75 9.18
CA LEU A 256 15.39 6.06 9.81
C LEU A 256 15.26 6.01 11.33
N ASN A 257 14.87 4.88 11.90
CA ASN A 257 14.68 4.74 13.34
C ASN A 257 15.99 4.40 14.07
N HIS A 258 16.86 3.60 13.47
CA HIS A 258 18.07 3.06 14.08
C HIS A 258 19.14 2.75 13.01
N LEU A 259 20.32 2.31 13.46
CA LEU A 259 21.40 1.76 12.63
C LEU A 259 22.05 0.57 13.34
N GLY A 260 23.03 -0.09 12.73
CA GLY A 260 23.78 -1.17 13.36
C GLY A 260 24.78 -0.67 14.40
N TRP A 261 24.92 -1.36 15.53
CA TRP A 261 25.85 -0.99 16.62
C TRP A 261 27.33 -0.89 16.23
N ARG A 262 27.74 -1.43 15.07
CA ARG A 262 29.11 -1.27 14.53
C ARG A 262 29.27 -0.06 13.62
N HIS A 263 28.19 0.68 13.34
CA HIS A 263 28.24 1.87 12.49
C HIS A 263 29.24 2.90 13.06
N PRO A 264 30.10 3.52 12.23
CA PRO A 264 31.11 4.50 12.66
C PRO A 264 30.52 5.63 13.53
N TRP A 265 29.36 6.18 13.14
CA TRP A 265 28.66 7.17 13.95
C TRP A 265 28.37 6.72 15.38
N PHE A 266 27.92 5.47 15.59
CA PHE A 266 27.61 4.99 16.92
C PHE A 266 28.86 4.64 17.72
N THR A 267 29.85 4.02 17.10
CA THR A 267 31.11 3.67 17.78
C THR A 267 31.88 4.91 18.21
N ASP A 268 31.93 5.96 17.38
CA ASP A 268 32.50 7.26 17.74
C ASP A 268 31.71 7.92 18.88
N ALA A 269 30.39 7.97 18.76
CA ALA A 269 29.52 8.48 19.82
C ALA A 269 29.74 7.73 21.13
N GLN A 270 29.70 6.40 21.10
CA GLN A 270 29.81 5.51 22.27
C GLN A 270 31.11 5.73 23.03
N ASN A 271 32.23 5.87 22.32
CA ASN A 271 33.56 6.00 22.90
C ASN A 271 33.91 7.45 23.28
N ASN A 272 33.33 8.45 22.63
CA ASN A 272 33.65 9.85 22.86
C ASN A 272 32.38 10.73 23.01
N PRO A 273 32.09 11.26 24.22
CA PRO A 273 30.93 12.13 24.44
C PRO A 273 31.00 13.49 23.71
N GLU A 274 32.18 13.90 23.25
CA GLU A 274 32.41 15.16 22.51
C GLU A 274 32.51 14.95 20.99
N SER A 275 32.33 13.72 20.51
CA SER A 275 32.36 13.42 19.08
C SER A 275 31.30 14.19 18.29
N ALA A 276 31.55 14.38 16.99
CA ALA A 276 30.61 15.05 16.10
C ALA A 276 29.25 14.32 16.04
N THR A 277 29.24 13.01 16.29
CA THR A 277 28.05 12.15 16.26
C THR A 277 27.47 11.86 17.65
N ALA A 278 28.05 12.39 18.74
CA ALA A 278 27.59 12.13 20.11
C ALA A 278 26.10 12.41 20.30
N GLU A 279 25.60 13.49 19.71
CA GLU A 279 24.19 13.91 19.80
C GLU A 279 23.23 13.04 18.99
N TYR A 280 23.73 12.19 18.08
CA TYR A 280 22.89 11.37 17.20
C TYR A 280 22.16 10.27 17.95
N PHE A 281 22.56 9.98 19.19
CA PHE A 281 22.01 8.92 20.03
C PHE A 281 21.71 9.43 21.43
N THR A 282 20.93 8.65 22.18
CA THR A 282 20.66 8.94 23.59
C THR A 282 21.33 7.88 24.46
N PHE A 283 22.28 8.32 25.30
CA PHE A 283 22.92 7.49 26.32
C PHE A 283 22.36 7.82 27.70
N TYR A 284 21.99 6.80 28.46
CA TYR A 284 21.58 6.89 29.86
C TYR A 284 22.80 6.77 30.79
N GLU A 285 23.73 5.88 30.43
CA GLU A 285 25.00 5.66 31.11
C GLU A 285 25.99 5.17 30.05
N ARG A 286 26.97 6.02 29.70
CA ARG A 286 27.93 5.71 28.62
C ARG A 286 29.07 4.84 29.18
N PRO A 287 29.53 3.80 28.46
CA PRO A 287 29.11 3.35 27.11
C PRO A 287 27.98 2.31 27.05
N GLU A 288 27.55 1.73 28.17
CA GLU A 288 26.77 0.47 28.17
C GLU A 288 25.25 0.64 28.04
N LYS A 289 24.68 1.75 28.54
CA LYS A 289 23.23 1.97 28.55
C LYS A 289 22.84 3.12 27.63
N TYR A 290 22.19 2.77 26.54
CA TYR A 290 21.66 3.69 25.54
C TYR A 290 20.27 3.26 25.07
N GLU A 291 19.58 4.16 24.39
CA GLU A 291 18.30 3.87 23.72
C GLU A 291 18.53 2.97 22.49
N SER A 292 17.74 1.91 22.38
CA SER A 292 17.79 1.00 21.24
C SER A 292 16.37 0.53 20.87
N TRP A 293 16.19 0.13 19.61
CA TRP A 293 14.87 -0.32 19.15
C TRP A 293 14.39 -1.53 19.93
N LEU A 294 13.27 -1.40 20.66
CA LEU A 294 12.65 -2.44 21.50
C LEU A 294 13.65 -3.15 22.45
N GLY A 295 14.67 -2.44 22.92
CA GLY A 295 15.72 -3.02 23.78
C GLY A 295 16.76 -3.89 23.06
N VAL A 296 16.67 -4.05 21.74
CA VAL A 296 17.62 -4.79 20.92
C VAL A 296 18.93 -4.00 20.80
N ARG A 297 19.94 -4.38 21.59
CA ARG A 297 21.22 -3.65 21.70
C ARG A 297 22.01 -3.52 20.39
N SER A 298 21.78 -4.39 19.41
CA SER A 298 22.42 -4.25 18.09
C SER A 298 21.89 -3.07 17.27
N LEU A 299 20.78 -2.47 17.67
CA LEU A 299 20.06 -1.45 16.90
C LEU A 299 19.92 -0.15 17.71
N PRO A 300 21.02 0.60 17.94
CA PRO A 300 20.96 1.91 18.59
C PRO A 300 19.99 2.86 17.90
N LYS A 301 19.14 3.50 18.70
CA LYS A 301 18.07 4.37 18.18
C LYS A 301 18.59 5.79 17.95
N PHE A 302 18.18 6.37 16.83
CA PHE A 302 18.48 7.76 16.48
C PHE A 302 17.75 8.78 17.37
N ASN A 303 18.47 9.84 17.76
CA ASN A 303 17.97 10.98 18.52
C ASN A 303 17.69 12.18 17.62
N TYR A 304 16.47 12.26 17.08
CA TYR A 304 16.04 13.34 16.20
C TYR A 304 15.90 14.72 16.88
N ARG A 305 16.24 14.90 18.15
CA ARG A 305 16.44 16.24 18.72
C ARG A 305 17.68 16.92 18.14
N SER A 306 18.70 16.14 17.76
CA SER A 306 19.91 16.67 17.16
C SER A 306 19.62 17.25 15.78
N GLU A 307 19.88 18.54 15.60
CA GLU A 307 19.81 19.17 14.28
C GLU A 307 20.90 18.61 13.36
N LYS A 308 22.10 18.29 13.88
CA LYS A 308 23.18 17.67 13.12
C LYS A 308 22.76 16.33 12.49
N LEU A 309 22.04 15.49 13.25
CA LEU A 309 21.47 14.26 12.69
C LEU A 309 20.48 14.55 11.57
N ARG A 310 19.60 15.55 11.72
CA ARG A 310 18.63 15.92 10.68
C ARG A 310 19.34 16.42 9.41
N GLU A 311 20.44 17.17 9.56
CA GLU A 311 21.30 17.57 8.44
C GLU A 311 21.84 16.35 7.68
N GLN A 312 22.34 15.34 8.39
CA GLN A 312 22.87 14.13 7.77
C GLN A 312 21.81 13.23 7.14
N MET A 313 20.62 13.13 7.74
CA MET A 313 19.60 12.21 7.24
C MET A 313 18.83 12.77 6.05
N TYR A 314 18.37 14.03 6.12
CA TYR A 314 17.48 14.57 5.07
C TYR A 314 17.63 16.05 4.71
N LYS A 315 18.12 16.93 5.59
CA LYS A 315 18.09 18.38 5.28
C LYS A 315 19.19 18.81 4.30
N SER A 316 20.43 18.36 4.52
CA SER A 316 21.55 18.71 3.66
C SER A 316 21.34 18.17 2.24
N VAL A 317 21.87 18.87 1.22
CA VAL A 317 21.84 18.39 -0.16
C VAL A 317 22.58 17.05 -0.34
N ASP A 318 23.58 16.81 0.53
CA ASP A 318 24.38 15.58 0.55
C ASP A 318 23.91 14.61 1.64
N SER A 319 22.69 14.79 2.15
CA SER A 319 22.12 13.88 3.14
C SER A 319 21.89 12.49 2.55
N VAL A 320 21.72 11.51 3.45
CA VAL A 320 21.40 10.12 3.08
C VAL A 320 20.22 10.06 2.11
N LEU A 321 19.07 10.65 2.45
CA LEU A 321 17.86 10.51 1.63
C LEU A 321 17.92 11.22 0.27
N ARG A 322 18.72 12.28 0.13
CA ARG A 322 18.80 13.09 -1.10
C ARG A 322 19.88 12.59 -2.06
N THR A 323 20.95 12.00 -1.52
CA THR A 323 22.06 11.49 -2.35
C THR A 323 21.59 10.46 -3.37
N TRP A 324 20.73 9.51 -2.97
CA TRP A 324 20.26 8.44 -3.86
C TRP A 324 19.18 8.88 -4.86
N LEU A 325 18.59 10.07 -4.69
CA LEU A 325 17.64 10.67 -5.63
C LEU A 325 18.36 11.33 -6.82
N ARG A 326 19.66 11.59 -6.70
CA ARG A 326 20.48 12.23 -7.74
C ARG A 326 21.11 11.19 -8.69
N PRO A 327 21.56 11.61 -9.89
CA PRO A 327 22.38 10.77 -10.75
C PRO A 327 23.64 10.26 -10.03
N PRO A 328 24.11 9.04 -10.33
CA PRO A 328 23.58 8.12 -11.35
C PRO A 328 22.41 7.25 -10.90
N TYR A 329 22.03 7.29 -9.61
CA TYR A 329 21.09 6.32 -9.03
C TYR A 329 19.62 6.63 -9.30
N ARG A 330 19.21 7.90 -9.21
CA ARG A 330 17.85 8.40 -9.52
C ARG A 330 16.74 7.42 -9.10
N ILE A 331 16.71 7.05 -7.82
CA ILE A 331 15.63 6.20 -7.31
C ILE A 331 14.30 6.97 -7.34
N ASP A 332 13.20 6.26 -7.52
CA ASP A 332 11.86 6.82 -7.67
C ASP A 332 11.08 6.86 -6.35
N GLY A 333 11.56 6.20 -5.29
CA GLY A 333 10.85 6.15 -4.00
C GLY A 333 11.71 5.70 -2.83
N TRP A 334 11.19 5.95 -1.63
CA TRP A 334 11.71 5.45 -0.37
C TRP A 334 10.61 4.69 0.40
N ARG A 335 10.94 3.48 0.86
CA ARG A 335 10.25 2.78 1.94
C ARG A 335 10.98 3.07 3.24
N LEU A 336 10.27 3.65 4.20
CA LEU A 336 10.82 4.06 5.49
C LEU A 336 10.53 2.98 6.53
N ASP A 337 11.58 2.27 6.94
CA ASP A 337 11.52 1.22 7.96
C ASP A 337 11.16 1.78 9.34
N VAL A 338 10.31 1.03 10.05
CA VAL A 338 9.79 1.34 11.40
C VAL A 338 9.33 2.80 11.51
N ALA A 339 8.62 3.27 10.48
CA ALA A 339 8.14 4.65 10.40
C ALA A 339 7.22 5.00 11.60
N ASN A 340 6.46 4.02 12.09
CA ASN A 340 5.59 4.17 13.26
C ASN A 340 6.35 4.57 14.55
N MET A 341 7.63 4.20 14.69
CA MET A 341 8.45 4.53 15.86
C MET A 341 9.50 5.61 15.59
N GLN A 342 9.60 6.11 14.35
CA GLN A 342 10.57 7.12 13.96
C GLN A 342 10.41 8.39 14.80
N ALA A 343 11.53 8.91 15.30
CA ALA A 343 11.60 10.13 16.10
C ALA A 343 10.68 10.17 17.34
N ARG A 344 10.33 8.99 17.88
CA ARG A 344 9.62 8.82 19.16
C ARG A 344 10.54 8.22 20.21
N GLN A 345 10.70 8.88 21.35
CA GLN A 345 11.49 8.38 22.49
C GLN A 345 10.90 8.89 23.82
N GLY A 346 10.09 8.08 24.49
CA GLY A 346 9.45 8.46 25.75
C GLY A 346 8.62 9.75 25.62
N ALA A 347 8.92 10.78 26.39
CA ALA A 347 8.26 12.09 26.31
C ALA A 347 8.55 12.86 25.01
N ILE A 348 9.54 12.43 24.22
CA ILE A 348 9.93 13.07 22.96
C ILE A 348 9.10 12.46 21.82
N GLN A 349 8.12 13.20 21.32
CA GLN A 349 7.22 12.75 20.26
C GLN A 349 7.35 13.70 19.04
N LEU A 350 8.42 13.52 18.26
CA LEU A 350 8.75 14.42 17.14
C LEU A 350 8.32 13.87 15.76
N SER A 351 7.69 12.70 15.70
CA SER A 351 7.42 11.97 14.44
C SER A 351 6.78 12.86 13.36
N HIS A 352 5.68 13.55 13.66
CA HIS A 352 5.00 14.42 12.69
C HIS A 352 5.85 15.60 12.22
N LYS A 353 6.60 16.23 13.15
CA LYS A 353 7.50 17.33 12.80
C LYS A 353 8.59 16.85 11.85
N ILE A 354 9.19 15.69 12.14
CA ILE A 354 10.25 15.11 11.32
C ILE A 354 9.70 14.61 9.98
N GLY A 355 8.52 13.99 9.96
CA GLY A 355 7.84 13.53 8.74
C GLY A 355 7.62 14.67 7.74
N ARG A 356 7.09 15.81 8.20
CA ARG A 356 6.88 17.00 7.35
C ARG A 356 8.19 17.58 6.81
N GLN A 357 9.21 17.67 7.66
CA GLN A 357 10.52 18.19 7.25
C GLN A 357 11.21 17.27 6.24
N LEU A 358 11.13 15.95 6.47
CA LEU A 358 11.64 14.93 5.57
C LEU A 358 10.94 14.98 4.22
N ARG A 359 9.59 14.99 4.20
CA ARG A 359 8.81 15.10 2.97
C ARG A 359 9.27 16.31 2.16
N ARG A 360 9.34 17.48 2.81
CA ARG A 360 9.76 18.71 2.15
C ARG A 360 11.13 18.54 1.48
N ALA A 361 12.13 18.06 2.20
CA ALA A 361 13.47 17.91 1.66
C ALA A 361 13.55 16.89 0.50
N VAL A 362 12.83 15.77 0.60
CA VAL A 362 12.75 14.77 -0.48
C VAL A 362 12.06 15.33 -1.72
N LYS A 363 10.90 16.00 -1.54
CA LYS A 363 10.11 16.53 -2.65
C LYS A 363 10.76 17.77 -3.29
N GLU A 364 11.57 18.51 -2.54
CA GLU A 364 12.43 19.58 -3.09
C GLU A 364 13.54 19.02 -4.00
N GLU A 365 14.11 17.87 -3.67
CA GLU A 365 15.11 17.19 -4.52
C GLU A 365 14.46 16.53 -5.75
N ALA A 366 13.38 15.80 -5.53
CA ALA A 366 12.67 15.04 -6.55
C ALA A 366 11.15 15.00 -6.24
N PRO A 367 10.33 15.87 -6.86
CA PRO A 367 8.92 16.04 -6.47
C PRO A 367 8.04 14.80 -6.72
N ASN A 368 8.46 13.94 -7.65
CA ASN A 368 7.75 12.71 -7.99
C ASN A 368 8.17 11.50 -7.14
N THR A 369 9.08 11.67 -6.18
CA THR A 369 9.53 10.57 -5.31
C THR A 369 8.38 10.06 -4.47
N TYR A 370 8.15 8.75 -4.49
CA TYR A 370 7.10 8.11 -3.70
C TYR A 370 7.61 7.81 -2.28
N LEU A 371 6.94 8.35 -1.26
CA LEU A 371 7.32 8.15 0.14
C LEU A 371 6.32 7.23 0.86
N ILE A 372 6.76 6.03 1.21
CA ILE A 372 5.94 5.07 1.94
C ILE A 372 6.53 4.79 3.33
N GLY A 373 5.69 4.75 4.35
CA GLY A 373 6.09 4.34 5.70
C GLY A 373 5.71 2.89 6.01
N GLU A 374 6.56 2.17 6.72
CA GLU A 374 6.17 0.93 7.37
C GLU A 374 5.27 1.23 8.58
N HIS A 375 4.00 0.88 8.46
CA HIS A 375 3.02 0.92 9.54
C HIS A 375 2.13 -0.32 9.47
N PHE A 376 2.17 -1.14 10.50
CA PHE A 376 1.23 -2.25 10.64
C PHE A 376 -0.16 -1.81 11.11
N TYR A 377 -0.23 -0.67 11.77
CA TYR A 377 -1.39 -0.14 12.47
C TYR A 377 -1.91 1.15 11.81
N ASP A 378 -2.76 1.90 12.52
CA ASP A 378 -3.29 3.18 12.05
C ASP A 378 -2.17 4.22 11.80
N ALA A 379 -2.11 4.69 10.56
CA ALA A 379 -1.21 5.73 10.08
C ALA A 379 -1.95 6.97 9.57
N THR A 380 -3.27 7.08 9.81
CA THR A 380 -4.15 8.12 9.26
C THR A 380 -3.57 9.52 9.40
N THR A 381 -2.97 9.85 10.55
CA THR A 381 -2.43 11.19 10.82
C THR A 381 -1.18 11.53 10.00
N TYR A 382 -0.48 10.53 9.44
CA TYR A 382 0.67 10.71 8.53
C TYR A 382 0.26 10.79 7.06
N LEU A 383 -1.01 10.51 6.76
CA LEU A 383 -1.55 10.35 5.41
C LEU A 383 -2.47 11.52 5.01
N GLN A 384 -2.19 12.72 5.55
CA GLN A 384 -2.98 13.93 5.26
C GLN A 384 -2.41 14.76 4.10
N GLY A 385 -1.37 14.27 3.41
CA GLY A 385 -0.78 14.90 2.22
C GLY A 385 0.51 15.70 2.45
N ASP A 386 0.87 15.93 3.72
CA ASP A 386 2.01 16.74 4.17
C ASP A 386 3.17 15.93 4.77
N GLU A 387 3.00 14.61 4.91
CA GLU A 387 4.02 13.67 5.40
C GLU A 387 4.23 12.51 4.40
N LEU A 388 3.53 11.38 4.56
CA LEU A 388 3.68 10.21 3.70
C LEU A 388 2.71 10.24 2.51
N ASP A 389 3.11 9.65 1.39
CA ASP A 389 2.20 9.40 0.26
C ASP A 389 1.40 8.10 0.46
N ALA A 390 1.95 7.15 1.22
CA ALA A 390 1.29 5.90 1.59
C ALA A 390 1.93 5.26 2.82
N THR A 391 1.28 4.20 3.30
CA THR A 391 1.93 3.21 4.17
C THR A 391 1.80 1.81 3.59
N MET A 392 2.66 0.89 4.03
CA MET A 392 2.42 -0.54 3.83
C MET A 392 1.06 -0.88 4.46
N ASN A 393 0.04 -1.10 3.64
CA ASN A 393 -1.35 -1.00 4.04
C ASN A 393 -1.85 -2.27 4.73
N TYR A 394 -1.24 -2.65 5.86
CA TYR A 394 -1.64 -3.85 6.58
C TYR A 394 -3.02 -3.72 7.21
N SER A 395 -3.26 -2.65 8.00
CA SER A 395 -4.54 -2.46 8.69
C SER A 395 -5.71 -2.11 7.75
N GLY A 396 -5.44 -1.35 6.69
CA GLY A 396 -6.47 -0.90 5.74
C GLY A 396 -6.65 -1.81 4.53
N PHE A 397 -5.85 -2.88 4.38
CA PHE A 397 -6.00 -3.85 3.28
C PHE A 397 -5.65 -5.29 3.68
N ALA A 398 -4.40 -5.59 4.08
CA ALA A 398 -3.91 -6.97 4.19
C ALA A 398 -4.59 -7.78 5.31
N ILE A 399 -4.65 -7.22 6.52
CA ILE A 399 -5.23 -7.88 7.70
C ILE A 399 -6.71 -8.23 7.51
N PRO A 400 -7.61 -7.31 7.10
CA PRO A 400 -9.01 -7.67 6.88
C PRO A 400 -9.17 -8.71 5.76
N LEU A 401 -8.30 -8.71 4.74
CA LEU A 401 -8.28 -9.74 3.71
C LEU A 401 -7.92 -11.12 4.29
N TRP A 402 -6.90 -11.22 5.14
CA TRP A 402 -6.49 -12.48 5.77
C TRP A 402 -7.58 -13.05 6.69
N ARG A 403 -8.19 -12.19 7.51
CA ARG A 403 -9.27 -12.57 8.44
C ARG A 403 -10.49 -13.07 7.69
N TRP A 404 -10.82 -12.44 6.57
CA TRP A 404 -11.91 -12.88 5.70
C TRP A 404 -11.62 -14.23 5.08
N LEU A 405 -10.46 -14.37 4.41
CA LEU A 405 -10.13 -15.54 3.62
C LEU A 405 -9.91 -16.81 4.47
N ASN A 406 -9.17 -16.68 5.58
CA ASN A 406 -8.75 -17.85 6.36
C ASN A 406 -8.58 -17.59 7.88
N GLY A 407 -9.15 -16.50 8.42
CA GLY A 407 -9.16 -16.24 9.87
C GLY A 407 -7.80 -15.84 10.46
N GLN A 408 -6.78 -15.67 9.60
CA GLN A 408 -5.44 -15.25 10.02
C GLN A 408 -5.42 -13.76 10.34
N ASP A 409 -4.58 -13.38 11.29
CA ASP A 409 -4.38 -12.01 11.75
C ASP A 409 -2.88 -11.66 11.80
N LEU A 410 -2.57 -10.44 12.21
CA LEU A 410 -1.20 -10.06 12.50
C LEU A 410 -0.68 -10.85 13.72
N GLY A 411 0.34 -11.68 13.50
CA GLY A 411 1.03 -12.40 14.55
C GLY A 411 0.37 -13.71 14.99
N THR A 412 -0.75 -14.12 14.37
CA THR A 412 -1.38 -15.43 14.65
C THR A 412 -0.45 -16.60 14.38
N ASP A 413 0.47 -16.46 13.43
CA ASP A 413 1.48 -17.49 13.17
C ASP A 413 2.42 -17.73 14.39
N TYR A 414 2.64 -16.71 15.22
CA TYR A 414 3.45 -16.81 16.45
C TYR A 414 2.59 -17.06 17.70
N ARG A 415 1.30 -16.75 17.62
CA ARG A 415 0.31 -16.82 18.71
C ARG A 415 -0.96 -17.50 18.18
N PRO A 416 -0.93 -18.79 17.85
CA PRO A 416 -2.06 -19.49 17.21
C PRO A 416 -3.32 -19.48 18.09
N GLU A 417 -3.17 -19.31 19.41
CA GLU A 417 -4.29 -19.21 20.34
C GLU A 417 -5.13 -17.92 20.19
N VAL A 418 -4.63 -16.91 19.45
CA VAL A 418 -5.41 -15.69 19.13
C VAL A 418 -6.00 -15.70 17.72
N ALA A 419 -5.82 -16.78 16.97
CA ALA A 419 -6.48 -16.93 15.67
C ALA A 419 -7.99 -17.11 15.87
N ASP A 420 -8.80 -16.41 15.07
CA ASP A 420 -10.25 -16.55 15.11
C ASP A 420 -10.67 -17.73 14.22
N PRO A 421 -11.23 -18.82 14.79
CA PRO A 421 -11.73 -19.94 13.98
C PRO A 421 -12.98 -19.54 13.17
N VAL A 422 -13.62 -18.43 13.51
CA VAL A 422 -14.75 -17.87 12.77
C VAL A 422 -14.22 -16.83 11.80
N LEU A 423 -14.43 -17.10 10.51
CA LEU A 423 -13.98 -16.21 9.45
C LEU A 423 -14.75 -14.89 9.52
N MET A 424 -14.01 -13.79 9.37
CA MET A 424 -14.60 -12.45 9.34
C MET A 424 -15.62 -12.38 8.19
N PRO A 425 -16.86 -11.93 8.40
CA PRO A 425 -17.83 -11.77 7.33
C PRO A 425 -17.48 -10.58 6.43
N ALA A 426 -17.87 -10.62 5.16
CA ALA A 426 -17.55 -9.59 4.16
C ALA A 426 -18.00 -8.18 4.56
N GLU A 427 -19.09 -8.07 5.32
CA GLU A 427 -19.63 -6.81 5.85
C GLU A 427 -18.61 -6.13 6.77
N ALA A 428 -17.97 -6.91 7.63
CA ALA A 428 -16.94 -6.42 8.53
C ALA A 428 -15.67 -6.04 7.76
N VAL A 429 -15.33 -6.76 6.68
CA VAL A 429 -14.21 -6.42 5.79
C VAL A 429 -14.42 -5.04 5.18
N VAL A 430 -15.60 -4.82 4.61
CA VAL A 430 -15.99 -3.55 3.99
C VAL A 430 -16.04 -2.43 5.02
N GLU A 431 -16.53 -2.72 6.23
CA GLU A 431 -16.51 -1.77 7.33
C GLU A 431 -15.08 -1.35 7.70
N GLN A 432 -14.16 -2.31 7.84
CA GLN A 432 -12.76 -2.02 8.15
C GLN A 432 -12.08 -1.23 7.01
N TRP A 433 -12.24 -1.66 5.76
CA TRP A 433 -11.75 -0.91 4.59
C TRP A 433 -12.28 0.52 4.57
N THR A 434 -13.56 0.73 4.90
CA THR A 434 -14.16 2.07 4.97
C THR A 434 -13.54 2.88 6.10
N ARG A 435 -13.39 2.32 7.30
CA ARG A 435 -12.80 3.02 8.47
C ARG A 435 -11.37 3.51 8.23
N PHE A 436 -10.56 2.79 7.46
CA PHE A 436 -9.18 3.19 7.14
C PHE A 436 -9.07 4.07 5.89
N ARG A 437 -10.01 3.98 4.94
CA ARG A 437 -10.00 4.80 3.72
C ARG A 437 -10.68 6.15 3.92
N ALA A 438 -11.80 6.18 4.64
CA ALA A 438 -12.63 7.38 4.83
C ALA A 438 -11.94 8.58 5.50
N PRO A 439 -10.88 8.42 6.29
CA PRO A 439 -10.17 9.58 6.84
C PRO A 439 -9.16 10.22 5.88
N LEU A 440 -8.83 9.55 4.78
CA LEU A 440 -7.74 9.93 3.89
C LEU A 440 -8.25 10.84 2.76
N PRO A 441 -7.51 11.90 2.37
CA PRO A 441 -7.75 12.55 1.09
C PRO A 441 -7.70 11.52 -0.04
N TRP A 442 -8.64 11.57 -1.00
CA TRP A 442 -8.70 10.58 -2.09
C TRP A 442 -7.39 10.49 -2.88
N GLN A 443 -6.72 11.63 -3.03
CA GLN A 443 -5.40 11.74 -3.68
C GLN A 443 -4.33 10.88 -2.99
N VAL A 444 -4.44 10.65 -1.68
CA VAL A 444 -3.55 9.79 -0.88
C VAL A 444 -4.10 8.36 -0.78
N ALA A 445 -5.42 8.19 -0.69
CA ALA A 445 -6.08 6.89 -0.63
C ALA A 445 -5.75 6.02 -1.86
N ARG A 446 -5.74 6.61 -3.07
CA ARG A 446 -5.39 5.92 -4.32
C ARG A 446 -3.90 5.56 -4.45
N HIS A 447 -3.06 6.05 -3.55
CA HIS A 447 -1.64 5.73 -3.52
C HIS A 447 -1.30 4.63 -2.51
N GLN A 448 -2.16 4.32 -1.52
CA GLN A 448 -1.85 3.36 -0.44
C GLN A 448 -1.18 2.08 -0.94
N PHE A 449 -0.12 1.63 -0.28
CA PHE A 449 0.71 0.52 -0.72
C PHE A 449 0.08 -0.81 -0.28
N ASN A 450 -0.76 -1.38 -1.13
CA ASN A 450 -1.49 -2.61 -0.84
C ASN A 450 -0.59 -3.83 -1.08
N LEU A 451 -0.61 -4.77 -0.14
CA LEU A 451 0.19 -5.99 -0.19
C LEU A 451 -0.56 -7.13 0.49
N MET A 452 -0.33 -8.37 0.05
CA MET A 452 -0.90 -9.56 0.68
C MET A 452 0.06 -10.20 1.69
N ASP A 453 1.36 -10.05 1.46
CA ASP A 453 2.44 -10.56 2.27
C ASP A 453 3.72 -9.76 2.00
N SER A 454 4.77 -10.06 2.77
CA SER A 454 6.06 -9.36 2.70
C SER A 454 7.12 -10.18 3.42
N HIS A 455 8.35 -9.67 3.46
CA HIS A 455 9.44 -10.22 4.27
C HIS A 455 9.23 -10.23 5.81
N ASP A 456 8.18 -9.60 6.34
CA ASP A 456 7.87 -9.56 7.80
C ASP A 456 6.61 -10.36 8.17
N THR A 457 5.97 -11.01 7.20
CA THR A 457 4.77 -11.81 7.41
C THR A 457 4.96 -13.18 6.80
N SER A 458 4.27 -14.21 7.29
CA SER A 458 4.16 -15.47 6.54
C SER A 458 3.66 -15.20 5.12
N ARG A 459 4.07 -16.05 4.18
CA ARG A 459 3.64 -16.01 2.78
C ARG A 459 2.13 -16.11 2.68
N ILE A 460 1.52 -15.45 1.70
CA ILE A 460 0.07 -15.45 1.55
C ILE A 460 -0.48 -16.86 1.37
N LEU A 461 0.17 -17.73 0.59
CA LEU A 461 -0.26 -19.11 0.41
C LEU A 461 -0.28 -19.89 1.74
N HIS A 462 0.74 -19.67 2.59
CA HIS A 462 0.77 -20.24 3.94
C HIS A 462 -0.38 -19.72 4.81
N LYS A 463 -0.63 -18.41 4.78
CA LYS A 463 -1.76 -17.79 5.49
C LYS A 463 -3.12 -18.32 5.04
N LEU A 464 -3.23 -18.75 3.79
CA LEU A 464 -4.44 -19.38 3.24
C LEU A 464 -4.53 -20.88 3.54
N GLY A 465 -3.63 -21.44 4.37
CA GLY A 465 -3.63 -22.87 4.70
C GLY A 465 -3.22 -23.74 3.51
N GLU A 466 -2.35 -23.22 2.64
CA GLU A 466 -1.93 -23.83 1.37
C GLU A 466 -3.08 -23.98 0.34
N ASP A 467 -4.21 -23.31 0.57
CA ASP A 467 -5.37 -23.31 -0.33
C ASP A 467 -5.12 -22.43 -1.56
N LYS A 468 -4.62 -23.05 -2.63
CA LYS A 468 -4.38 -22.40 -3.92
C LYS A 468 -5.64 -21.83 -4.57
N THR A 469 -6.84 -22.29 -4.20
CA THR A 469 -8.08 -21.77 -4.80
C THR A 469 -8.39 -20.34 -4.37
N LEU A 470 -7.92 -19.92 -3.18
CA LEU A 470 -8.14 -18.57 -2.65
C LEU A 470 -7.09 -17.55 -3.12
N LEU A 471 -5.95 -17.99 -3.62
CA LEU A 471 -4.87 -17.09 -4.03
C LEU A 471 -5.21 -16.24 -5.27
N PRO A 472 -5.88 -16.77 -6.32
CA PRO A 472 -6.43 -15.95 -7.40
C PRO A 472 -7.41 -14.89 -6.89
N LEU A 473 -8.31 -15.24 -5.95
CA LEU A 473 -9.24 -14.28 -5.33
C LEU A 473 -8.52 -13.16 -4.57
N ALA A 474 -7.55 -13.50 -3.73
CA ALA A 474 -6.76 -12.53 -3.00
C ALA A 474 -6.03 -11.57 -3.96
N THR A 475 -5.48 -12.12 -5.04
CA THR A 475 -4.79 -11.36 -6.10
C THR A 475 -5.76 -10.47 -6.86
N ALA A 476 -6.98 -10.93 -7.15
CA ALA A 476 -8.01 -10.11 -7.77
C ALA A 476 -8.35 -8.89 -6.93
N ILE A 477 -8.58 -9.08 -5.63
CA ILE A 477 -8.87 -7.99 -4.70
C ILE A 477 -7.67 -7.03 -4.62
N LEU A 478 -6.43 -7.53 -4.54
CA LEU A 478 -5.23 -6.70 -4.57
C LEU A 478 -5.16 -5.81 -5.83
N MET A 479 -5.45 -6.39 -6.99
CA MET A 479 -5.36 -5.71 -8.28
C MET A 479 -6.58 -4.86 -8.63
N THR A 480 -7.64 -4.89 -7.81
CA THR A 480 -8.86 -4.13 -8.12
C THR A 480 -9.37 -3.26 -6.98
N TYR A 481 -8.75 -3.31 -5.81
CA TYR A 481 -8.94 -2.33 -4.74
C TYR A 481 -8.15 -1.03 -5.01
N PRO A 482 -8.63 0.16 -4.57
CA PRO A 482 -7.87 1.41 -4.69
C PRO A 482 -6.51 1.35 -3.97
N GLY A 483 -5.47 1.87 -4.61
CA GLY A 483 -4.10 1.85 -4.11
C GLY A 483 -3.10 1.26 -5.10
N THR A 484 -1.85 1.23 -4.67
CA THR A 484 -0.71 0.70 -5.41
C THR A 484 -0.43 -0.75 -4.97
N PRO A 485 -0.70 -1.76 -5.81
CA PRO A 485 -0.48 -3.16 -5.43
C PRO A 485 1.00 -3.53 -5.44
N SER A 486 1.40 -4.41 -4.52
CA SER A 486 2.73 -5.00 -4.42
C SER A 486 2.66 -6.52 -4.32
N VAL A 487 3.42 -7.21 -5.17
CA VAL A 487 3.60 -8.66 -5.17
C VAL A 487 4.95 -8.98 -4.53
N TYR A 488 4.98 -9.91 -3.56
CA TYR A 488 6.22 -10.36 -2.94
C TYR A 488 6.83 -11.51 -3.75
N TYR A 489 8.13 -11.47 -4.04
CA TYR A 489 8.75 -12.37 -5.03
C TYR A 489 8.45 -13.85 -4.78
N GLY A 490 8.01 -14.57 -5.79
CA GLY A 490 7.68 -15.99 -5.69
C GLY A 490 6.22 -16.28 -5.37
N THR A 491 5.44 -15.30 -4.91
CA THR A 491 3.99 -15.47 -4.68
C THR A 491 3.26 -15.80 -5.99
N GLU A 492 3.69 -15.21 -7.11
CA GLU A 492 3.14 -15.42 -8.45
C GLU A 492 3.38 -16.83 -9.03
N VAL A 493 4.38 -17.55 -8.50
CA VAL A 493 4.68 -18.94 -8.88
C VAL A 493 4.27 -19.96 -7.81
N GLY A 494 3.58 -19.51 -6.75
CA GLY A 494 3.03 -20.37 -5.69
C GLY A 494 4.00 -20.70 -4.57
N MET A 495 5.00 -19.86 -4.30
CA MET A 495 5.93 -20.08 -3.20
C MET A 495 5.25 -19.92 -1.83
N THR A 496 5.41 -20.92 -0.97
CA THR A 496 4.94 -20.91 0.43
C THR A 496 6.09 -20.66 1.41
N GLY A 497 5.76 -20.41 2.67
CA GLY A 497 6.70 -20.13 3.75
C GLY A 497 6.02 -19.56 4.98
N GLY A 498 6.34 -20.12 6.14
CA GLY A 498 5.86 -19.67 7.43
C GLY A 498 6.50 -18.34 7.89
N PRO A 499 6.58 -18.10 9.21
CA PRO A 499 7.11 -16.84 9.74
C PRO A 499 8.60 -16.62 9.43
N ASP A 500 9.08 -15.39 9.60
CA ASP A 500 10.51 -15.04 9.45
C ASP A 500 11.41 -16.03 10.21
N PRO A 501 12.38 -16.69 9.55
CA PRO A 501 12.88 -16.45 8.18
C PRO A 501 12.33 -17.35 7.07
N ASP A 502 11.38 -18.24 7.36
CA ASP A 502 10.82 -19.17 6.37
C ASP A 502 10.08 -18.47 5.21
N ASN A 503 9.63 -17.22 5.42
CA ASN A 503 9.09 -16.35 4.37
C ASN A 503 10.14 -15.78 3.40
N ARG A 504 11.45 -16.00 3.65
CA ARG A 504 12.59 -15.50 2.85
C ARG A 504 13.36 -16.61 2.14
N ARG A 505 12.68 -17.70 1.74
CA ARG A 505 13.29 -18.77 0.91
C ARG A 505 13.81 -18.24 -0.43
N THR A 506 14.81 -18.88 -1.00
CA THR A 506 15.30 -18.52 -2.34
C THR A 506 14.23 -18.68 -3.41
N MET A 507 14.15 -17.77 -4.38
CA MET A 507 13.28 -17.90 -5.54
C MET A 507 13.59 -19.22 -6.29
N PRO A 508 12.59 -20.08 -6.55
CA PRO A 508 12.83 -21.36 -7.20
C PRO A 508 12.98 -21.16 -8.72
N TRP A 509 14.14 -20.73 -9.23
CA TRP A 509 14.33 -20.49 -10.67
C TRP A 509 14.27 -21.73 -11.56
N ASN A 510 14.13 -22.92 -10.98
CA ASN A 510 13.73 -24.10 -11.73
C ASN A 510 12.24 -24.00 -12.06
N GLU A 511 11.91 -23.55 -13.27
CA GLU A 511 10.53 -23.28 -13.68
C GLU A 511 9.62 -24.52 -13.62
N ALA A 512 10.17 -25.74 -13.62
CA ALA A 512 9.39 -26.97 -13.44
C ALA A 512 8.72 -27.07 -12.06
N GLU A 513 9.14 -26.26 -11.10
CA GLU A 513 8.53 -26.17 -9.75
C GLU A 513 7.41 -25.11 -9.68
N TRP A 514 7.19 -24.34 -10.76
CA TRP A 514 6.25 -23.23 -10.77
C TRP A 514 4.80 -23.69 -10.97
N ASP A 515 3.89 -22.96 -10.33
CA ASP A 515 2.48 -22.98 -10.69
C ASP A 515 2.23 -22.08 -11.91
N HIS A 516 2.31 -22.68 -13.11
CA HIS A 516 2.18 -21.93 -14.36
C HIS A 516 0.78 -21.35 -14.61
N ASP A 517 -0.27 -21.99 -14.10
CA ASP A 517 -1.64 -21.48 -14.21
C ASP A 517 -1.81 -20.23 -13.34
N LEU A 518 -1.25 -20.25 -12.13
CA LEU A 518 -1.19 -19.07 -11.28
C LEU A 518 -0.36 -17.95 -11.91
N LEU A 519 0.81 -18.26 -12.46
CA LEU A 519 1.65 -17.27 -13.14
C LEU A 519 0.91 -16.61 -14.32
N ALA A 520 0.20 -17.40 -15.13
CA ALA A 520 -0.62 -16.89 -16.23
C ALA A 520 -1.76 -16.00 -15.72
N TYR A 521 -2.38 -16.36 -14.60
CA TYR A 521 -3.39 -15.53 -13.94
C TYR A 521 -2.81 -14.18 -13.50
N PHE A 522 -1.65 -14.19 -12.83
CA PHE A 522 -0.94 -12.97 -12.42
C PHE A 522 -0.63 -12.06 -13.63
N LYS A 523 -0.06 -12.61 -14.71
CA LYS A 523 0.22 -11.84 -15.95
C LYS A 523 -1.03 -11.14 -16.48
N ARG A 524 -2.14 -11.88 -16.59
CA ARG A 524 -3.41 -11.35 -17.10
C ARG A 524 -3.97 -10.23 -16.22
N ILE A 525 -3.99 -10.43 -14.90
CA ILE A 525 -4.59 -9.45 -14.01
C ILE A 525 -3.71 -8.22 -13.75
N ILE A 526 -2.39 -8.38 -13.78
CA ILE A 526 -1.44 -7.27 -13.77
C ILE A 526 -1.61 -6.43 -15.04
N HIS A 527 -1.74 -7.08 -16.20
CA HIS A 527 -2.04 -6.38 -17.44
C HIS A 527 -3.34 -5.58 -17.33
N LEU A 528 -4.39 -6.18 -16.78
CA LEU A 528 -5.67 -5.49 -16.55
C LEU A 528 -5.51 -4.28 -15.60
N ARG A 529 -4.85 -4.44 -14.44
CA ARG A 529 -4.57 -3.34 -13.48
C ARG A 529 -3.86 -2.16 -14.13
N ARG A 530 -2.94 -2.44 -15.05
CA ARG A 530 -2.09 -1.45 -15.73
C ARG A 530 -2.74 -0.78 -16.93
N THR A 531 -3.84 -1.32 -17.45
CA THR A 531 -4.48 -0.83 -18.68
C THR A 531 -5.90 -0.32 -18.48
N ALA A 532 -6.62 -0.77 -17.44
CA ALA A 532 -7.99 -0.36 -17.16
C ALA A 532 -8.05 1.00 -16.44
N PRO A 533 -8.60 2.07 -17.05
CA PRO A 533 -8.72 3.38 -16.40
C PRO A 533 -9.46 3.34 -15.06
N ALA A 534 -10.47 2.48 -14.93
CA ALA A 534 -11.23 2.30 -13.69
C ALA A 534 -10.38 1.77 -12.54
N LEU A 535 -9.36 0.95 -12.83
CA LEU A 535 -8.48 0.39 -11.80
C LEU A 535 -7.34 1.34 -11.43
N ILE A 536 -6.81 2.07 -12.42
CA ILE A 536 -5.73 3.06 -12.27
C ILE A 536 -6.18 4.24 -11.43
N ASP A 537 -7.24 4.92 -11.86
CA ASP A 537 -7.64 6.22 -11.30
C ASP A 537 -9.12 6.31 -10.93
N GLY A 538 -9.88 5.26 -11.21
CA GLY A 538 -11.31 5.23 -10.96
C GLY A 538 -11.68 5.22 -9.48
N GLY A 539 -12.88 5.75 -9.21
CA GLY A 539 -13.53 5.76 -7.90
C GLY A 539 -13.81 4.38 -7.35
N TYR A 540 -14.38 4.35 -6.14
CA TYR A 540 -14.74 3.12 -5.43
C TYR A 540 -16.10 3.28 -4.77
N GLN A 541 -17.02 2.37 -5.09
CA GLN A 541 -18.31 2.28 -4.44
C GLN A 541 -18.53 0.82 -4.01
N HIS A 542 -18.74 0.61 -2.71
CA HIS A 542 -19.21 -0.68 -2.23
C HIS A 542 -20.65 -0.92 -2.69
N LEU A 543 -20.95 -2.14 -3.18
CA LEU A 543 -22.29 -2.48 -3.67
C LEU A 543 -22.99 -3.54 -2.82
N TYR A 544 -22.25 -4.59 -2.42
CA TYR A 544 -22.82 -5.69 -1.65
C TYR A 544 -21.75 -6.41 -0.84
N ALA A 545 -22.07 -6.77 0.39
CA ALA A 545 -21.26 -7.68 1.18
C ALA A 545 -22.19 -8.54 2.03
N GLU A 546 -21.99 -9.84 1.98
CA GLU A 546 -22.66 -10.78 2.86
C GLU A 546 -21.81 -12.04 3.01
N GLY A 547 -21.37 -12.33 4.24
CA GLY A 547 -20.64 -13.55 4.58
C GLY A 547 -19.38 -13.76 3.73
N GLY A 548 -19.45 -14.65 2.74
CA GLY A 548 -18.34 -14.97 1.83
C GLY A 548 -18.30 -14.15 0.53
N LEU A 549 -19.24 -13.24 0.30
CA LEU A 549 -19.38 -12.49 -0.97
C LEU A 549 -19.10 -11.01 -0.75
N VAL A 550 -18.21 -10.43 -1.55
CA VAL A 550 -17.96 -8.99 -1.62
C VAL A 550 -18.11 -8.51 -3.06
N VAL A 551 -18.84 -7.42 -3.26
CA VAL A 551 -19.08 -6.79 -4.56
C VAL A 551 -18.89 -5.29 -4.46
N TYR A 552 -18.12 -4.72 -5.38
CA TYR A 552 -17.88 -3.29 -5.44
C TYR A 552 -17.66 -2.82 -6.88
N GLN A 553 -17.90 -1.53 -7.10
CA GLN A 553 -17.65 -0.85 -8.37
C GLN A 553 -16.30 -0.14 -8.35
N ARG A 554 -15.58 -0.24 -9.47
CA ARG A 554 -14.52 0.69 -9.86
C ARG A 554 -14.98 1.47 -11.08
N GLN A 555 -14.91 2.80 -11.04
CA GLN A 555 -15.46 3.64 -12.12
C GLN A 555 -14.56 4.82 -12.48
N ALA A 556 -14.17 4.89 -13.74
CA ALA A 556 -13.62 6.06 -14.38
C ALA A 556 -14.64 6.62 -15.40
N PRO A 557 -14.46 7.85 -15.91
CA PRO A 557 -15.40 8.43 -16.89
C PRO A 557 -15.63 7.57 -18.14
N SER A 558 -14.64 6.78 -18.56
CA SER A 558 -14.69 5.95 -19.77
C SER A 558 -14.87 4.45 -19.51
N GLN A 559 -14.93 4.02 -18.24
CA GLN A 559 -14.95 2.59 -17.92
C GLN A 559 -15.62 2.35 -16.57
N ARG A 560 -16.52 1.38 -16.52
CA ARG A 560 -17.13 0.87 -15.29
C ARG A 560 -16.86 -0.62 -15.16
N LEU A 561 -16.37 -1.01 -13.99
CA LEU A 561 -16.13 -2.40 -13.62
C LEU A 561 -16.93 -2.75 -12.35
N ILE A 562 -17.56 -3.92 -12.35
CA ILE A 562 -18.13 -4.56 -11.16
C ILE A 562 -17.22 -5.72 -10.78
N VAL A 563 -16.64 -5.65 -9.60
CA VAL A 563 -15.76 -6.68 -9.05
C VAL A 563 -16.55 -7.55 -8.10
N VAL A 564 -16.52 -8.86 -8.33
CA VAL A 564 -17.14 -9.87 -7.48
C VAL A 564 -16.05 -10.75 -6.90
N GLY A 565 -16.01 -10.90 -5.58
CA GLY A 565 -15.14 -11.84 -4.89
C GLY A 565 -15.95 -12.79 -4.01
N TYR A 566 -15.83 -14.09 -4.25
CA TYR A 566 -16.54 -15.12 -3.50
C TYR A 566 -15.58 -16.13 -2.84
N ARG A 567 -15.57 -16.13 -1.51
CA ARG A 567 -14.68 -16.96 -0.69
C ARG A 567 -15.11 -18.42 -0.55
N GLY A 568 -16.39 -18.78 -0.62
CA GLY A 568 -16.90 -20.10 -0.18
C GLY A 568 -17.14 -20.19 1.34
N PRO A 569 -17.44 -21.37 1.95
CA PRO A 569 -16.98 -22.70 1.52
C PRO A 569 -17.88 -23.46 0.53
N ASP A 570 -19.18 -23.21 0.46
CA ASP A 570 -20.05 -23.91 -0.50
C ASP A 570 -20.02 -23.27 -1.88
N ALA A 571 -20.49 -23.96 -2.91
CA ALA A 571 -20.79 -23.30 -4.17
C ALA A 571 -22.01 -22.38 -3.95
N LEU A 572 -21.90 -21.12 -4.37
CA LEU A 572 -23.06 -20.23 -4.36
C LEU A 572 -23.96 -20.62 -5.54
N THR A 573 -25.06 -21.32 -5.26
CA THR A 573 -25.99 -21.78 -6.31
C THR A 573 -26.59 -20.61 -7.07
N GLU A 574 -27.16 -19.64 -6.36
CA GLU A 574 -27.75 -18.42 -6.93
C GLU A 574 -27.80 -17.29 -5.90
N CYS A 575 -27.43 -16.08 -6.30
CA CYS A 575 -27.55 -14.86 -5.51
C CYS A 575 -27.87 -13.68 -6.43
N HIS A 576 -28.83 -12.85 -6.04
CA HIS A 576 -29.18 -11.62 -6.75
C HIS A 576 -28.54 -10.43 -6.06
N VAL A 577 -27.46 -9.93 -6.64
CA VAL A 577 -26.73 -8.79 -6.09
C VAL A 577 -27.37 -7.49 -6.58
N PRO A 578 -27.84 -6.60 -5.68
CA PRO A 578 -28.36 -5.30 -6.09
C PRO A 578 -27.22 -4.45 -6.66
N VAL A 579 -27.39 -4.01 -7.91
CA VAL A 579 -26.43 -3.13 -8.60
C VAL A 579 -27.06 -1.86 -9.14
N TRP A 580 -28.38 -1.68 -9.02
CA TRP A 580 -29.07 -0.45 -9.45
C TRP A 580 -28.39 0.83 -8.93
N HIS A 581 -27.85 0.79 -7.71
CA HIS A 581 -27.20 1.94 -7.05
C HIS A 581 -25.77 2.18 -7.53
N SER A 582 -25.23 1.36 -8.43
CA SER A 582 -24.00 1.61 -9.20
C SER A 582 -24.23 2.57 -10.37
N GLY A 583 -25.50 2.84 -10.71
CA GLY A 583 -25.91 3.60 -11.88
C GLY A 583 -25.85 2.80 -13.18
N LEU A 584 -25.92 1.46 -13.09
CA LEU A 584 -26.19 0.57 -14.21
C LEU A 584 -27.70 0.53 -14.48
N ASN A 585 -28.08 0.59 -15.75
CA ASN A 585 -29.47 0.46 -16.18
C ASN A 585 -29.85 -1.01 -16.39
N ASP A 586 -31.14 -1.32 -16.25
CA ASP A 586 -31.66 -2.63 -16.64
C ASP A 586 -31.37 -2.90 -18.12
N GLY A 587 -30.99 -4.14 -18.42
CA GLY A 587 -30.56 -4.57 -19.73
C GLY A 587 -29.09 -4.33 -20.04
N ALA A 588 -28.34 -3.60 -19.20
CA ALA A 588 -26.89 -3.43 -19.34
C ALA A 588 -26.19 -4.80 -19.36
N THR A 589 -25.25 -4.97 -20.29
CA THR A 589 -24.47 -6.20 -20.44
C THR A 589 -23.08 -6.00 -19.87
N LEU A 590 -22.65 -6.94 -19.04
CA LEU A 590 -21.32 -6.95 -18.45
C LEU A 590 -20.54 -8.18 -18.91
N VAL A 591 -19.27 -8.02 -19.25
CA VAL A 591 -18.40 -9.12 -19.68
C VAL A 591 -17.27 -9.30 -18.68
N ASP A 592 -17.07 -10.53 -18.20
CA ASP A 592 -15.96 -10.87 -17.31
C ASP A 592 -14.63 -10.85 -18.08
N LEU A 593 -13.74 -9.97 -17.65
CA LEU A 593 -12.42 -9.79 -18.26
C LEU A 593 -11.43 -10.91 -17.92
N LEU A 594 -11.75 -11.78 -16.96
CA LEU A 594 -10.93 -12.93 -16.60
C LEU A 594 -11.40 -14.23 -17.27
N GLY A 595 -12.69 -14.52 -17.27
CA GLY A 595 -13.26 -15.76 -17.79
C GLY A 595 -14.05 -15.64 -19.09
N GLY A 596 -14.41 -14.43 -19.54
CA GLY A 596 -15.20 -14.17 -20.74
C GLY A 596 -16.71 -14.40 -20.59
N GLY A 597 -17.19 -14.71 -19.39
CA GLY A 597 -18.63 -14.86 -19.11
C GLY A 597 -19.40 -13.56 -19.31
N SER A 598 -20.68 -13.66 -19.69
CA SER A 598 -21.56 -12.51 -19.88
C SER A 598 -22.66 -12.49 -18.82
N TYR A 599 -22.93 -11.32 -18.27
CA TYR A 599 -23.93 -11.08 -17.24
C TYR A 599 -24.83 -9.93 -17.69
N ARG A 600 -26.09 -9.94 -17.25
CA ARG A 600 -27.04 -8.89 -17.60
C ARG A 600 -27.71 -8.37 -16.35
N VAL A 601 -27.87 -7.04 -16.27
CA VAL A 601 -28.61 -6.40 -15.20
C VAL A 601 -30.10 -6.59 -15.47
N GLU A 602 -30.81 -7.19 -14.51
CA GLU A 602 -32.25 -7.40 -14.57
C GLU A 602 -32.89 -6.99 -13.23
N ASN A 603 -33.91 -6.14 -13.30
CA ASN A 603 -34.62 -5.60 -12.14
C ASN A 603 -33.68 -4.97 -11.10
N GLY A 604 -32.65 -4.28 -11.57
CA GLY A 604 -31.64 -3.63 -10.74
C GLY A 604 -30.65 -4.58 -10.07
N THR A 605 -30.61 -5.85 -10.49
CA THR A 605 -29.76 -6.89 -9.88
C THR A 605 -28.90 -7.61 -10.90
N LEU A 606 -27.78 -8.18 -10.44
CA LEU A 606 -27.01 -9.19 -11.17
C LEU A 606 -27.26 -10.56 -10.55
N ALA A 607 -27.73 -11.51 -11.37
CA ALA A 607 -27.78 -12.91 -10.98
C ALA A 607 -26.37 -13.51 -11.05
N LEU A 608 -25.86 -13.96 -9.91
CA LEU A 608 -24.61 -14.68 -9.78
C LEU A 608 -24.93 -16.14 -9.44
N SER A 609 -24.56 -17.06 -10.31
CA SER A 609 -24.88 -18.48 -10.15
C SER A 609 -23.63 -19.33 -10.32
N ASN A 610 -23.59 -20.45 -9.58
CA ASN A 610 -22.51 -21.44 -9.63
C ASN A 610 -21.11 -20.88 -9.35
N LEU A 611 -20.99 -19.90 -8.43
CA LEU A 611 -19.67 -19.42 -8.02
C LEU A 611 -18.99 -20.47 -7.15
N ALA A 612 -17.84 -20.97 -7.60
CA ALA A 612 -17.00 -21.86 -6.83
C ALA A 612 -16.21 -21.10 -5.75
N ARG A 613 -15.71 -21.82 -4.74
CA ARG A 613 -14.76 -21.28 -3.74
C ARG A 613 -13.61 -20.55 -4.43
N GLY A 614 -13.29 -19.35 -3.97
CA GLY A 614 -12.18 -18.56 -4.52
C GLY A 614 -12.46 -17.89 -5.86
N THR A 615 -13.73 -17.82 -6.29
CA THR A 615 -14.09 -17.15 -7.55
C THR A 615 -13.90 -15.64 -7.45
N ALA A 616 -13.26 -15.06 -8.46
CA ALA A 616 -13.23 -13.63 -8.69
C ALA A 616 -13.67 -13.31 -10.13
N LEU A 617 -14.60 -12.37 -10.29
CA LEU A 617 -15.08 -11.89 -11.59
C LEU A 617 -14.82 -10.39 -11.70
N ILE A 618 -14.31 -9.94 -12.86
CA ILE A 618 -14.12 -8.51 -13.15
C ILE A 618 -14.99 -8.15 -14.34
N LEU A 619 -16.21 -7.69 -14.06
CA LEU A 619 -17.25 -7.49 -15.06
C LEU A 619 -17.21 -6.07 -15.63
N GLU A 620 -16.89 -5.91 -16.91
CA GLU A 620 -16.88 -4.62 -17.61
C GLU A 620 -18.22 -4.35 -18.31
N GLU A 621 -18.77 -3.15 -18.11
CA GLU A 621 -19.94 -2.68 -18.86
C GLU A 621 -19.62 -2.49 -20.34
N ARG A 622 -20.42 -3.12 -21.21
CA ARG A 622 -20.27 -3.12 -22.68
C ARG A 622 -21.35 -2.33 -23.41
#